data_AF-A0A958AME8-F1
#
_entry.id   AF-A0A958AME8-F1
#
_cell.length_a   1.000
_cell.length_b   1.000
_cell.length_c   1.000
_cell.angle_alpha   90.00
_cell.angle_beta   90.00
_cell.angle_gamma   90.00
#
_symmetry.space_group_name_H-M   'P 1'
#
loop_
_entity.id
_entity.type
_entity.pdbx_description
1 polymer ?
#
loop_
_entity_poly.entity_id
_entity_poly.type
_entity_poly.pdbx_seq_one_letter_code
_entity_poly.pdbx_strand_id
1 'polypeptide(L)'
;GTTLSANYDHAQAAVAITEAVTLVVNDVGDESDANAGDGECATAGAVCTLRAALEEANALAGAEVINFDLPIPASISASSDELLIT
;
A
#
# COMPACT_ATOMS: atom_id res chain seq x y z
N GLY A 1 -15.72 -10.51 -34.87
CA GLY A 1 -14.82 -9.34 -34.72
C GLY A 1 -14.75 -9.04 -33.24
N THR A 2 -13.59 -8.99 -32.60
CA THR A 2 -12.22 -8.87 -33.11
C THR A 2 -11.32 -9.66 -32.16
N THR A 3 -10.38 -10.40 -32.71
CA THR A 3 -9.31 -11.10 -31.99
C THR A 3 -8.31 -10.09 -31.45
N LEU A 4 -7.89 -10.24 -30.19
CA LEU A 4 -6.57 -9.84 -29.72
C LEU A 4 -5.92 -11.04 -29.04
N SER A 5 -5.26 -11.84 -29.86
CA SER A 5 -4.12 -12.64 -29.42
C SER A 5 -2.88 -11.85 -29.77
N ALA A 6 -2.15 -11.40 -28.75
CA ALA A 6 -0.73 -11.10 -28.84
C ALA A 6 -0.13 -11.13 -27.43
N ASN A 7 0.46 -12.28 -27.08
CA ASN A 7 1.67 -12.37 -26.27
C ASN A 7 1.59 -11.89 -24.80
N TYR A 8 1.05 -12.72 -23.92
CA TYR A 8 1.44 -12.70 -22.51
C TYR A 8 1.53 -14.14 -21.99
N ASP A 9 2.75 -14.68 -21.93
CA ASP A 9 3.04 -16.03 -21.39
C ASP A 9 3.16 -16.01 -19.85
N HIS A 10 2.26 -15.27 -19.19
CA HIS A 10 1.98 -15.48 -17.77
C HIS A 10 0.55 -15.97 -17.71
N ALA A 11 0.37 -17.25 -17.40
CA ALA A 11 -0.91 -17.88 -17.14
C ALA A 11 -1.66 -17.10 -16.04
N GLN A 12 -2.40 -16.07 -16.42
CA GLN A 12 -3.21 -15.29 -15.50
C GLN A 12 -4.51 -16.03 -15.27
N ALA A 13 -4.55 -16.75 -14.16
CA ALA A 13 -5.79 -17.15 -13.53
C ALA A 13 -6.71 -15.91 -13.42
N ALA A 14 -8.01 -16.09 -13.61
CA ALA A 14 -8.98 -15.01 -13.53
C ALA A 14 -8.73 -14.17 -12.26
N VAL A 15 -8.21 -12.95 -12.43
CA VAL A 15 -7.99 -12.03 -11.32
C VAL A 15 -9.37 -11.65 -10.81
N ALA A 16 -9.74 -12.18 -9.65
CA ALA A 16 -10.86 -11.63 -8.91
C ALA A 16 -10.49 -10.18 -8.61
N ILE A 17 -11.21 -9.24 -9.22
CA ILE A 17 -11.09 -7.83 -8.88
C ILE A 17 -11.68 -7.71 -7.48
N THR A 18 -10.85 -7.92 -6.46
CA THR A 18 -11.13 -7.47 -5.11
C THR A 18 -11.20 -5.94 -5.15
N GLU A 19 -12.13 -5.33 -4.41
CA GLU A 19 -12.13 -3.88 -4.30
C GLU A 19 -10.77 -3.41 -3.78
N ALA A 20 -10.18 -2.42 -4.45
CA ALA A 20 -8.89 -1.92 -4.06
C ALA A 20 -8.97 -1.31 -2.65
N VAL A 21 -8.15 -1.81 -1.72
CA VAL A 21 -8.07 -1.24 -0.37
C VAL A 21 -7.43 0.14 -0.50
N THR A 22 -8.09 1.15 0.08
CA THR A 22 -7.56 2.52 0.11
C THR A 22 -6.91 2.76 1.47
N LEU A 23 -5.59 2.95 1.47
CA LEU A 23 -4.79 3.25 2.63
C LEU A 23 -4.51 4.75 2.66
N VAL A 24 -4.75 5.43 3.79
CA VAL A 24 -4.70 6.90 3.85
C VAL A 24 -3.61 7.36 4.80
N VAL A 25 -2.47 7.76 4.25
CA VAL A 25 -1.36 8.35 5.02
C VAL A 25 -1.78 9.70 5.57
N ASN A 26 -1.84 9.82 6.90
CA ASN A 26 -2.26 11.03 7.62
C ASN A 26 -1.21 11.52 8.63
N ASP A 27 -0.07 10.84 8.73
CA ASP A 27 1.05 11.24 9.58
C ASP A 27 2.38 11.13 8.82
N VAL A 28 3.31 12.06 9.13
CA VAL A 28 4.64 12.14 8.49
C VAL A 28 5.72 11.36 9.23
N GLY A 29 5.37 10.72 10.34
CA GLY A 29 6.24 9.82 11.08
C GLY A 29 6.60 8.55 10.30
N ASP A 30 7.37 7.70 10.95
CA ASP A 30 7.96 6.50 10.34
C ASP A 30 7.78 5.27 11.24
N GLU A 31 6.59 5.13 11.82
CA GLU A 31 6.21 3.97 12.63
C GLU A 31 5.60 2.85 11.76
N SER A 32 5.71 1.61 12.23
CA SER A 32 5.23 0.40 11.56
C SER A 32 3.71 0.32 11.60
N ASP A 33 3.12 -0.41 10.67
CA ASP A 33 1.77 -0.89 10.87
C ASP A 33 1.71 -1.82 12.09
N ALA A 34 0.65 -1.69 12.91
CA ALA A 34 0.51 -2.50 14.11
C ALA A 34 0.11 -3.95 13.81
N ASN A 35 -0.63 -4.19 12.72
CA ASN A 35 -1.24 -5.47 12.39
C ASN A 35 -1.29 -5.71 10.86
N ALA A 36 -0.14 -5.62 10.18
CA ALA A 36 -0.07 -5.76 8.73
C ALA A 36 -0.88 -6.94 8.16
N GLY A 37 -1.77 -6.64 7.20
CA GLY A 37 -2.67 -7.55 6.50
C GLY A 37 -4.08 -7.62 7.07
N ASP A 38 -4.46 -6.74 8.01
CA ASP A 38 -5.80 -6.68 8.59
C ASP A 38 -6.79 -5.79 7.81
N GLY A 39 -6.30 -5.09 6.78
CA GLY A 39 -7.05 -4.16 5.95
C GLY A 39 -7.09 -2.73 6.47
N GLU A 40 -6.41 -2.42 7.57
CA GLU A 40 -6.39 -1.09 8.19
C GLU A 40 -4.95 -0.57 8.29
N CYS A 41 -4.66 0.56 7.62
CA CYS A 41 -3.38 1.24 7.87
C CYS A 41 -3.42 1.94 9.23
N ALA A 42 -2.79 1.35 10.24
CA ALA A 42 -2.71 1.93 11.57
C ALA A 42 -1.47 1.48 12.33
N THR A 43 -0.65 2.45 12.71
CA THR A 43 0.39 2.27 13.74
C THR A 43 -0.24 2.03 15.11
N ALA A 44 0.57 1.66 16.10
CA ALA A 44 0.13 1.59 17.51
C ALA A 44 -0.43 2.93 18.05
N GLY A 45 -0.13 4.05 17.39
CA GLY A 45 -0.66 5.38 17.69
C GLY A 45 -1.98 5.71 17.00
N ALA A 46 -2.60 4.76 16.29
CA ALA A 46 -3.81 4.94 15.48
C ALA A 46 -3.67 6.01 14.37
N VAL A 47 -2.45 6.17 13.85
CA VAL A 47 -2.15 7.00 12.68
C VAL A 47 -1.54 6.14 11.58
N CYS A 48 -1.70 6.56 10.33
CA CYS A 48 -1.15 5.88 9.16
C CYS A 48 0.05 6.67 8.64
N THR A 49 1.24 6.08 8.77
CA THR A 49 2.49 6.57 8.19
C THR A 49 2.68 5.98 6.79
N LEU A 50 3.62 6.53 6.00
CA LEU A 50 3.95 5.93 4.71
C LEU A 50 4.47 4.48 4.86
N ARG A 51 5.27 4.21 5.90
CA ARG A 51 5.78 2.87 6.16
C ARG A 51 4.66 1.91 6.54
N ALA A 52 3.73 2.30 7.41
CA ALA A 52 2.57 1.50 7.75
C ALA A 52 1.72 1.17 6.50
N ALA A 53 1.44 2.17 5.65
CA ALA A 53 0.67 1.94 4.42
C ALA A 53 1.37 0.97 3.46
N LEU A 54 2.69 1.01 3.38
CA LEU A 54 3.46 0.09 2.54
C LEU A 54 3.49 -1.34 3.13
N GLU A 55 3.66 -1.47 4.45
CA GLU A 55 3.62 -2.76 5.14
C GLU A 55 2.26 -3.43 4.97
N GLU A 56 1.18 -2.67 5.13
CA GLU A 56 -0.18 -3.14 4.91
C GLU A 56 -0.40 -3.58 3.46
N ALA A 57 0.00 -2.75 2.50
CA ALA A 57 -0.13 -3.09 1.08
C ALA A 57 0.64 -4.36 0.67
N ASN A 58 1.81 -4.61 1.27
CA ASN A 58 2.59 -5.83 0.98
C ASN A 58 1.99 -7.09 1.61
N ALA A 59 1.30 -6.95 2.74
CA ALA A 59 0.64 -8.07 3.43
C ALA A 59 -0.71 -8.42 2.79
N LEU A 60 -1.36 -7.45 2.16
CA LEU A 60 -2.60 -7.64 1.42
C LEU A 60 -2.36 -8.30 0.06
N ALA A 61 -3.36 -9.06 -0.39
CA ALA A 61 -3.41 -9.59 -1.75
C ALA A 61 -4.38 -8.76 -2.58
N GLY A 62 -3.91 -8.20 -3.69
CA GLY A 62 -4.76 -7.42 -4.56
C GLY A 62 -4.04 -6.24 -5.17
N ALA A 63 -4.82 -5.20 -5.44
CA ALA A 63 -4.29 -3.90 -5.83
C ALA A 63 -4.72 -2.90 -4.75
N GLU A 64 -3.76 -2.14 -4.23
CA GLU A 64 -3.97 -1.19 -3.16
C GLU A 64 -3.71 0.23 -3.66
N VAL A 65 -4.45 1.19 -3.12
CA VAL A 65 -4.28 2.62 -3.42
C VAL A 65 -3.83 3.33 -2.15
N ILE A 66 -2.69 4.00 -2.21
CA ILE A 66 -2.18 4.84 -1.11
C ILE A 66 -2.52 6.30 -1.41
N ASN A 67 -3.40 6.89 -0.60
CA ASN A 67 -3.76 8.30 -0.62
C ASN A 67 -3.01 9.07 0.48
N PHE A 68 -2.83 10.37 0.28
CA PHE A 68 -2.21 11.26 1.26
C PHE A 68 -3.22 12.31 1.72
N ASP A 69 -3.53 12.31 3.01
CA ASP A 69 -4.31 13.34 3.69
C ASP A 69 -3.41 14.06 4.71
N LEU A 70 -2.46 14.83 4.18
CA LEU A 70 -1.45 15.56 4.95
C LEU A 70 -1.61 17.08 4.78
N PRO A 71 -1.25 17.89 5.79
CA PRO A 71 -1.24 19.34 5.66
C PRO A 71 -0.21 19.80 4.62
N ILE A 72 -0.47 20.94 3.95
CA ILE A 72 0.42 21.49 2.93
C ILE A 72 1.23 22.70 3.47
N PRO A 73 2.57 22.70 3.35
CA PRO A 73 3.43 21.62 2.85
C PRO A 73 3.67 20.52 3.90
N ALA A 74 3.77 19.28 3.44
CA ALA A 74 4.26 18.14 4.22
C ALA A 74 5.59 17.64 3.65
N SER A 75 6.41 17.02 4.49
CA SER A 75 7.66 16.37 4.10
C SER A 75 7.75 15.04 4.84
N ILE A 76 7.96 13.96 4.08
CA ILE A 76 8.21 12.63 4.60
C ILE A 76 9.71 12.38 4.45
N SER A 77 10.42 12.23 5.56
CA SER A 77 11.86 12.03 5.57
C SER A 77 12.17 10.54 5.51
N ALA A 78 12.62 10.05 4.35
CA ALA A 78 13.13 8.69 4.24
C ALA A 78 14.56 8.61 4.80
N SER A 79 14.80 7.73 5.77
CA SER A 79 16.13 7.36 6.21
C SER A 79 16.68 6.22 5.36
N SER A 80 17.95 6.31 4.94
CA SER A 80 18.60 5.25 4.14
C SER A 80 18.86 3.97 4.94
N ASP A 81 18.76 4.01 6.26
CA ASP A 81 19.06 2.88 7.15
C ASP A 81 17.83 2.03 7.50
N GLU A 82 16.59 2.50 7.25
CA GLU A 82 15.37 1.89 7.82
C GLU A 82 14.33 1.42 6.80
N LEU A 83 14.51 1.70 5.51
CA LEU A 83 13.54 1.30 4.49
C LEU A 83 13.67 -0.18 4.11
N LEU A 84 13.42 -1.08 5.07
CA LEU A 84 13.28 -2.51 4.84
C LEU A 84 11.82 -2.83 4.49
N ILE A 85 11.46 -2.64 3.22
CA ILE A 85 10.20 -3.13 2.67
C ILE A 85 10.45 -4.59 2.25
N THR A 86 10.08 -5.56 3.09
CA THR A 86 10.18 -6.99 2.76
C THR A 86 8.91 -7.74 3.03
#